data_AF-A0A7K2QCP5-F1
#
_entry.id   AF-A0A7K2QCP5-F1
#
_cell.length_a   1.000
_cell.length_b   1.000
_cell.length_c   1.000
_cell.angle_alpha   90.00
_cell.angle_beta   90.00
_cell.angle_gamma   90.00
#
_symmetry.space_group_name_H-M   'P 1'
#
loop_
_entity.id
_entity.type
_entity.pdbx_description
1 polymer ?
#
loop_
_entity_poly.entity_id
_entity_poly.type
_entity_poly.pdbx_seq_one_letter_code
_entity_poly.pdbx_strand_id
1 'polypeptide(L)'
;EVPAPRGAAGALTVGSARAGALLERQLTLARTRAHSATLQALGSSRFHAVADAVAVLASEVPLDPVAARGRVDEVLVPLADVAYTRLSAAVSALPHAGESQPYNAEHDGSWHEVRRLLRVHRYAREALGEDVARLAAAGEALDRHRDASEAAAASATAARTPRIAPATAYALGVLHADQRHEVEAARFTFQDLWQPVPAAAP
;
A
#
# COMPACT_ATOMS: atom_id res chain seq x y z
N GLU A 1 10.50 4.90 -51.15
CA GLU A 1 9.33 4.67 -50.28
C GLU A 1 9.68 3.63 -49.23
N VAL A 2 9.65 4.01 -47.96
CA VAL A 2 9.75 3.06 -46.83
C VAL A 2 8.32 2.61 -46.52
N PRO A 3 8.00 1.30 -46.53
CA PRO A 3 6.63 0.85 -46.28
C PRO A 3 6.26 1.10 -44.81
N ALA A 4 5.09 1.70 -44.59
CA ALA A 4 4.59 2.03 -43.26
C ALA A 4 4.26 0.75 -42.44
N PRO A 5 4.59 0.69 -41.13
CA PRO A 5 4.41 -0.50 -40.31
C PRO A 5 2.96 -0.62 -39.81
N ARG A 6 2.00 -0.83 -40.71
CA ARG A 6 0.59 -1.05 -40.34
C ARG A 6 0.37 -2.36 -39.57
N GLY A 7 1.28 -3.32 -39.68
CA GLY A 7 1.24 -4.59 -38.93
C GLY A 7 1.71 -4.48 -37.47
N ALA A 8 2.57 -3.52 -37.14
CA ALA A 8 3.11 -3.37 -35.79
C ALA A 8 2.06 -2.86 -34.80
N ALA A 9 1.23 -1.88 -35.22
CA ALA A 9 0.15 -1.35 -34.38
C ALA A 9 -0.89 -2.44 -34.05
N GLY A 10 -1.31 -3.26 -35.04
CA GLY A 10 -2.24 -4.37 -34.82
C GLY A 10 -1.65 -5.49 -33.95
N ALA A 11 -0.35 -5.76 -34.05
CA ALA A 11 0.33 -6.73 -33.18
C ALA A 11 0.41 -6.23 -31.72
N LEU A 12 0.56 -4.92 -31.49
CA LEU A 12 0.58 -4.31 -30.17
C LEU A 12 -0.79 -4.35 -29.48
N THR A 13 -1.88 -4.08 -30.23
CA THR A 13 -3.25 -4.20 -29.69
C THR A 13 -3.62 -5.65 -29.37
N VAL A 14 -3.17 -6.61 -30.18
CA VAL A 14 -3.31 -8.04 -29.87
C VAL A 14 -2.44 -8.44 -28.66
N GLY A 15 -1.25 -7.85 -28.55
CA GLY A 15 -0.34 -8.04 -27.41
C GLY A 15 -0.96 -7.61 -26.08
N SER A 16 -1.55 -6.41 -26.03
CA SER A 16 -2.24 -5.89 -24.84
C SER A 16 -3.48 -6.70 -24.49
N ALA A 17 -4.31 -7.07 -25.47
CA ALA A 17 -5.48 -7.91 -25.24
C ALA A 17 -5.09 -9.28 -24.64
N ARG A 18 -4.02 -9.91 -25.13
CA ARG A 18 -3.50 -11.16 -24.59
C ARG A 18 -2.87 -10.99 -23.20
N ALA A 19 -2.20 -9.88 -22.93
CA ALA A 19 -1.66 -9.56 -21.61
C ALA A 19 -2.79 -9.42 -20.58
N GLY A 20 -3.85 -8.68 -20.93
CA GLY A 20 -5.05 -8.55 -20.12
C GLY A 20 -5.70 -9.89 -19.83
N ALA A 21 -5.93 -10.72 -20.86
CA ALA A 21 -6.51 -12.06 -20.67
C ALA A 21 -5.65 -12.98 -19.79
N LEU A 22 -4.31 -12.87 -19.87
CA LEU A 22 -3.39 -13.63 -19.02
C LEU A 22 -3.52 -13.19 -17.55
N LEU A 23 -3.47 -11.88 -17.29
CA LEU A 23 -3.60 -11.32 -15.94
C LEU A 23 -4.97 -11.64 -15.34
N GLU A 24 -6.05 -11.42 -16.09
CA GLU A 24 -7.43 -11.70 -15.67
C GLU A 24 -7.58 -13.15 -15.19
N ARG A 25 -7.08 -14.11 -15.99
CA ARG A 25 -7.09 -15.52 -15.62
C ARG A 25 -6.30 -15.78 -14.33
N GLN A 26 -5.09 -15.24 -14.21
CA GLN A 26 -4.23 -15.47 -13.04
C GLN A 26 -4.82 -14.86 -11.77
N LEU A 27 -5.27 -13.60 -11.84
CA LEU A 27 -5.85 -12.87 -10.72
C LEU A 27 -7.20 -13.46 -10.30
N THR A 28 -8.04 -13.89 -11.25
CA THR A 28 -9.30 -14.59 -10.94
C THR A 28 -9.02 -15.90 -10.18
N LEU A 29 -8.05 -16.71 -10.63
CA LEU A 29 -7.68 -17.94 -9.92
C LEU A 29 -7.13 -17.66 -8.52
N ALA A 30 -6.29 -16.64 -8.36
CA ALA A 30 -5.78 -16.22 -7.06
C ALA A 30 -6.93 -15.76 -6.15
N ARG A 31 -7.88 -14.97 -6.67
CA ARG A 31 -9.06 -14.50 -5.96
C ARG A 31 -9.94 -15.65 -5.50
N THR A 32 -10.25 -16.62 -6.35
CA THR A 32 -11.07 -17.78 -5.98
C THR A 32 -10.40 -18.60 -4.88
N ARG A 33 -9.08 -18.82 -4.97
CA ARG A 33 -8.32 -19.52 -3.92
C ARG A 33 -8.33 -18.75 -2.61
N ALA A 34 -8.08 -17.44 -2.66
CA ALA A 34 -8.11 -16.58 -1.48
C ALA A 34 -9.50 -16.54 -0.83
N HIS A 35 -10.56 -16.54 -1.65
CA HIS A 35 -11.94 -16.58 -1.16
C HIS A 35 -12.23 -17.86 -0.38
N SER A 36 -11.92 -19.03 -0.96
CA SER A 36 -12.11 -20.31 -0.25
C SER A 36 -11.26 -20.40 1.02
N ALA A 37 -10.01 -19.96 0.97
CA ALA A 37 -9.13 -19.91 2.14
C ALA A 37 -9.67 -18.96 3.24
N THR A 38 -10.26 -17.83 2.84
CA THR A 38 -10.89 -16.89 3.77
C THR A 38 -12.11 -17.53 4.45
N LEU A 39 -13.00 -18.19 3.70
CA LEU A 39 -14.15 -18.87 4.28
C LEU A 39 -13.73 -19.98 5.26
N GLN A 40 -12.68 -20.74 4.92
CA GLN A 40 -12.10 -21.74 5.82
C GLN A 40 -11.53 -21.10 7.09
N ALA A 41 -10.81 -19.98 6.97
CA ALA A 41 -10.27 -19.27 8.11
C ALA A 41 -11.37 -18.71 9.02
N LEU A 42 -12.44 -18.15 8.44
CA LEU A 42 -13.59 -17.61 9.19
C LEU A 42 -14.39 -18.71 9.92
N GLY A 43 -14.45 -19.93 9.38
CA GLY A 43 -15.06 -21.08 10.06
C GLY A 43 -14.14 -21.79 11.06
N SER A 44 -12.91 -21.29 11.27
CA SER A 44 -11.94 -21.95 12.15
C SER A 44 -12.17 -21.60 13.62
N SER A 45 -11.85 -22.53 14.51
CA SER A 45 -11.85 -22.29 15.97
C SER A 45 -10.94 -21.13 16.37
N ARG A 46 -9.82 -20.94 15.64
CA ARG A 46 -8.91 -19.81 15.85
C ARG A 46 -9.60 -18.46 15.59
N PHE A 47 -10.40 -18.36 14.54
CA PHE A 47 -11.14 -17.13 14.26
C PHE A 47 -12.22 -16.88 15.32
N HIS A 48 -12.99 -17.91 15.67
CA HIS A 48 -14.00 -17.81 16.73
C HIS A 48 -13.40 -17.37 18.07
N ALA A 49 -12.26 -17.93 18.48
CA ALA A 49 -11.58 -17.51 19.70
C ALA A 49 -11.20 -16.02 19.71
N VAL A 50 -10.78 -15.47 18.56
CA VAL A 50 -10.50 -14.04 18.43
C VAL A 50 -11.79 -13.23 18.45
N ALA A 51 -12.83 -13.67 17.75
CA ALA A 51 -14.12 -12.99 17.73
C ALA A 51 -14.76 -12.93 19.13
N ASP A 52 -14.67 -14.02 19.90
CA ASP A 52 -15.16 -14.09 21.28
C ASP A 52 -14.38 -13.12 22.19
N ALA A 53 -13.04 -13.07 22.05
CA ALA A 53 -12.23 -12.10 22.79
C ALA A 53 -12.57 -10.64 22.45
N VAL A 54 -12.87 -10.35 21.17
CA VAL A 54 -13.31 -9.01 20.74
C VAL A 54 -14.71 -8.69 21.26
N ALA A 55 -15.62 -9.67 21.32
CA ALA A 55 -16.95 -9.48 21.89
C ALA A 55 -16.90 -9.13 23.39
N VAL A 56 -15.99 -9.77 24.15
CA VAL A 56 -15.72 -9.39 25.54
C VAL A 56 -15.16 -7.97 25.63
N LEU A 57 -14.21 -7.62 24.76
CA LEU A 57 -13.59 -6.28 24.73
C LEU A 57 -14.60 -5.14 24.50
N ALA A 58 -15.70 -5.41 23.80
CA ALA A 58 -16.75 -4.41 23.57
C ALA A 58 -17.50 -4.01 24.86
N SER A 59 -17.49 -4.87 25.89
CA SER A 59 -18.13 -4.59 27.18
C SER A 59 -17.11 -4.29 28.29
N GLU A 60 -15.96 -4.97 28.26
CA GLU A 60 -14.94 -4.90 29.30
C GLU A 60 -13.57 -4.65 28.69
N VAL A 61 -13.05 -3.43 28.88
CA VAL A 61 -11.69 -3.08 28.48
C VAL A 61 -10.74 -3.32 29.66
N PRO A 62 -9.77 -4.26 29.54
CA PRO A 62 -8.87 -4.60 30.65
C PRO A 62 -7.78 -3.55 30.80
N LEU A 63 -8.16 -2.38 31.33
CA LEU A 63 -7.23 -1.29 31.64
C LEU A 63 -6.40 -1.65 32.87
N ASP A 64 -5.11 -1.37 32.83
CA ASP A 64 -4.27 -1.43 34.02
C ASP A 64 -4.65 -0.32 35.03
N PRO A 65 -4.26 -0.43 36.31
CA PRO A 65 -4.66 0.53 37.34
C PRO A 65 -4.21 1.97 37.10
N VAL A 66 -3.16 2.20 36.31
CA VAL A 66 -2.69 3.54 35.93
C VAL A 66 -3.59 4.09 34.84
N ALA A 67 -3.84 3.32 33.78
CA ALA A 67 -4.73 3.75 32.69
C ALA A 67 -6.18 3.96 33.14
N ALA A 68 -6.66 3.15 34.09
CA ALA A 68 -8.03 3.25 34.62
C ALA A 68 -8.28 4.51 35.47
N ARG A 69 -7.23 5.10 36.06
CA ARG A 69 -7.33 6.29 36.93
C ARG A 69 -6.75 7.55 36.32
N GLY A 70 -5.84 7.39 35.36
CA GLY A 70 -5.13 8.47 34.71
C GLY A 70 -6.02 9.29 33.78
N ARG A 71 -5.62 10.54 33.56
CA ARG A 71 -6.29 11.40 32.60
C ARG A 71 -5.81 11.10 31.18
N VAL A 72 -6.63 11.42 30.18
CA VAL A 72 -6.32 11.19 28.75
C VAL A 72 -5.01 11.87 28.36
N ASP A 73 -4.79 13.10 28.81
CA ASP A 73 -3.60 13.91 28.55
C ASP A 73 -2.33 13.31 29.17
N GLU A 74 -2.45 12.61 30.29
CA GLU A 74 -1.30 12.02 31.00
C GLU A 74 -0.94 10.62 30.46
N VAL A 75 -1.92 9.88 29.93
CA VAL A 75 -1.75 8.48 29.51
C VAL A 75 -1.67 8.34 27.99
N LEU A 76 -2.67 8.85 27.26
CA LEU A 76 -2.80 8.58 25.82
C LEU A 76 -1.91 9.50 24.96
N VAL A 77 -1.73 10.77 25.36
CA VAL A 77 -0.90 11.72 24.59
C VAL A 77 0.56 11.25 24.49
N PRO A 78 1.25 10.84 25.58
CA PRO A 78 2.60 10.31 25.47
C PRO A 78 2.70 9.04 24.62
N LEU A 79 1.67 8.18 24.63
CA LEU A 79 1.62 6.98 23.79
C LEU A 79 1.45 7.32 22.30
N ALA A 80 0.64 8.35 21.98
CA ALA A 80 0.50 8.86 20.62
C ALA A 80 1.82 9.49 20.12
N ASP A 81 2.57 10.17 21.00
CA ASP A 81 3.88 10.73 20.68
C ASP A 81 4.93 9.65 20.38
N VAL A 82 4.85 8.48 21.04
CA VAL A 82 5.70 7.32 20.69
C VAL A 82 5.40 6.84 19.27
N ALA A 83 4.13 6.78 18.88
CA ALA A 83 3.75 6.40 17.51
C ALA A 83 4.26 7.44 16.49
N TYR A 84 4.13 8.73 16.81
CA TYR A 84 4.67 9.82 15.98
C TYR A 84 6.19 9.73 15.85
N THR A 85 6.92 9.54 16.95
CA THR A 85 8.39 9.46 16.95
C THR A 85 8.89 8.32 16.08
N ARG A 86 8.24 7.15 16.17
CA ARG A 86 8.58 5.98 15.33
C ARG A 86 8.31 6.26 13.85
N LEU A 87 7.16 6.87 13.54
CA LEU A 87 6.82 7.26 12.17
C LEU A 87 7.81 8.28 11.62
N SER A 88 8.09 9.36 12.36
CA SER A 88 9.02 10.40 11.94
C SER A 88 10.42 9.84 11.73
N ALA A 89 10.90 8.94 12.59
CA ALA A 89 12.19 8.30 12.41
C ALA A 89 12.23 7.42 11.14
N ALA A 90 11.17 6.66 10.87
CA ALA A 90 11.06 5.84 9.66
C ALA A 90 10.99 6.70 8.38
N VAL A 91 10.27 7.82 8.40
CA VAL A 91 10.21 8.77 7.27
C VAL A 91 11.58 9.41 7.03
N SER A 92 12.28 9.84 8.08
CA SER A 92 13.62 10.41 7.97
C SER A 92 14.67 9.42 7.45
N ALA A 93 14.41 8.12 7.55
CA ALA A 93 15.26 7.06 7.02
C ALA A 93 14.92 6.64 5.58
N LEU A 94 13.88 7.23 4.97
CA LEU A 94 13.54 6.95 3.57
C LEU A 94 14.64 7.47 2.63
N PRO A 95 14.88 6.77 1.50
CA PRO A 95 15.84 7.21 0.50
C PRO A 95 15.44 8.55 -0.11
N HIS A 96 16.43 9.39 -0.37
CA HIS A 96 16.19 10.70 -0.97
C HIS A 96 15.86 10.53 -2.46
N ALA A 97 15.08 11.46 -3.03
CA ALA A 97 14.59 11.38 -4.41
C ALA A 97 15.70 11.26 -5.49
N GLY A 98 16.97 11.51 -5.15
CA GLY A 98 18.13 11.34 -6.02
C GLY A 98 18.88 10.01 -5.90
N GLU A 99 18.55 9.17 -4.91
CA GLU A 99 19.26 7.91 -4.62
C GLU A 99 18.61 6.69 -5.30
N SER A 100 17.40 6.83 -5.83
CA SER A 100 16.65 5.72 -6.44
C SER A 100 16.88 5.65 -7.95
N GLN A 101 17.27 4.47 -8.43
CA GLN A 101 17.32 4.18 -9.86
C GLN A 101 15.88 4.04 -10.40
N PRO A 102 15.61 4.48 -11.65
CA PRO A 102 14.30 4.31 -12.25
C PRO A 102 13.84 2.86 -12.19
N TYR A 103 12.58 2.64 -11.80
CA TYR A 103 11.95 1.32 -11.72
C TYR A 103 12.50 0.40 -10.61
N ASN A 104 13.35 0.88 -9.69
CA ASN A 104 13.90 0.05 -8.61
C ASN A 104 12.85 -0.29 -7.56
N ALA A 105 12.70 -1.56 -7.19
CA ALA A 105 11.75 -2.01 -6.16
C ALA A 105 12.38 -2.14 -4.76
N GLU A 106 13.69 -1.90 -4.63
CA GLU A 106 14.48 -2.15 -3.41
C GLU A 106 13.93 -1.38 -2.20
N HIS A 107 13.39 -0.19 -2.43
CA HIS A 107 12.90 0.68 -1.39
C HIS A 107 11.43 0.45 -1.02
N ASP A 108 10.67 -0.33 -1.79
CA ASP A 108 9.22 -0.51 -1.58
C ASP A 108 8.91 -1.02 -0.16
N GLY A 109 9.76 -1.88 0.41
CA GLY A 109 9.63 -2.37 1.78
C GLY A 109 9.69 -1.29 2.85
N SER A 110 10.59 -0.30 2.70
CA SER A 110 10.70 0.83 3.63
C SER A 110 9.44 1.71 3.60
N TRP A 111 8.91 1.95 2.40
CA TRP A 111 7.65 2.67 2.20
C TRP A 111 6.43 1.92 2.76
N HIS A 112 6.41 0.59 2.68
CA HIS A 112 5.37 -0.22 3.33
C HIS A 112 5.41 -0.16 4.85
N GLU A 113 6.60 -0.05 5.45
CA GLU A 113 6.71 0.13 6.90
C GLU A 113 6.25 1.54 7.33
N VAL A 114 6.62 2.58 6.58
CA VAL A 114 6.08 3.94 6.82
C VAL A 114 4.56 3.94 6.73
N ARG A 115 3.97 3.25 5.75
CA ARG A 115 2.51 3.09 5.64
C ARG A 115 1.91 2.44 6.88
N ARG A 116 2.51 1.36 7.39
CA ARG A 116 2.05 0.68 8.60
C ARG A 116 2.13 1.60 9.81
N LEU A 117 3.24 2.31 10.00
CA LEU A 117 3.44 3.25 11.11
C LEU A 117 2.49 4.44 11.03
N LEU A 118 2.25 4.98 9.83
CA LEU A 118 1.30 6.07 9.60
C LEU A 118 -0.11 5.67 10.02
N ARG A 119 -0.54 4.45 9.68
CA ARG A 119 -1.84 3.94 10.10
C ARG A 119 -1.95 3.82 11.63
N VAL A 120 -0.89 3.37 12.31
CA VAL A 120 -0.85 3.32 13.77
C VAL A 120 -0.93 4.73 14.38
N HIS A 121 -0.17 5.68 13.84
CA HIS A 121 -0.23 7.07 14.30
C HIS A 121 -1.60 7.69 14.06
N ARG A 122 -2.22 7.46 12.88
CA ARG A 122 -3.59 7.90 12.59
C ARG A 122 -4.58 7.37 13.61
N TYR A 123 -4.55 6.07 13.91
CA TYR A 123 -5.42 5.46 14.93
C TYR A 123 -5.18 6.02 16.33
N ALA A 124 -3.93 6.37 16.68
CA ALA A 124 -3.65 7.02 17.95
C ALA A 124 -4.27 8.43 18.03
N ARG A 125 -4.24 9.21 16.94
CA ARG A 125 -4.87 10.53 16.86
C ARG A 125 -6.41 10.44 16.82
N GLU A 126 -6.96 9.44 16.13
CA GLU A 126 -8.39 9.12 16.16
C GLU A 126 -8.86 8.78 17.58
N ALA A 127 -8.09 7.99 18.34
CA ALA A 127 -8.40 7.66 19.74
C ALA A 127 -8.35 8.88 20.68
N LEU A 128 -7.59 9.93 20.32
CA LEU A 128 -7.58 11.22 21.01
C LEU A 128 -8.74 12.15 20.56
N GLY A 129 -9.54 11.75 19.57
CA GLY A 129 -10.67 12.54 19.05
C GLY A 129 -10.26 13.70 18.15
N GLU A 130 -9.06 13.65 17.56
CA GLU A 130 -8.52 14.74 16.74
C GLU A 130 -8.88 14.59 15.26
N ASP A 131 -8.80 15.69 14.51
CA ASP A 131 -8.95 15.65 13.06
C ASP A 131 -7.73 14.99 12.41
N VAL A 132 -7.99 13.90 11.69
CA VAL A 132 -6.99 13.09 11.00
C VAL A 132 -7.11 13.16 9.48
N ALA A 133 -7.88 14.10 8.91
CA ALA A 133 -8.11 14.19 7.47
C ALA A 133 -6.81 14.24 6.66
N ARG A 134 -5.82 15.02 7.11
CA ARG A 134 -4.50 15.11 6.47
C ARG A 134 -3.72 13.79 6.56
N LEU A 135 -3.76 13.12 7.71
CA LEU A 135 -3.11 11.81 7.90
C LEU A 135 -3.80 10.71 7.09
N ALA A 136 -5.13 10.81 6.91
CA ALA A 136 -5.88 9.92 6.04
C ALA A 136 -5.48 10.10 4.57
N ALA A 137 -5.41 11.34 4.07
CA ALA A 137 -4.95 11.63 2.71
C ALA A 137 -3.51 11.16 2.46
N ALA A 138 -2.60 11.35 3.43
CA ALA A 138 -1.24 10.82 3.35
C ALA A 138 -1.24 9.26 3.33
N GLY A 139 -2.15 8.65 4.08
CA GLY A 139 -2.39 7.20 4.07
C GLY A 139 -2.84 6.68 2.71
N GLU A 140 -3.79 7.37 2.08
CA GLU A 140 -4.29 7.04 0.74
C GLU A 140 -3.18 7.12 -0.32
N ALA A 141 -2.27 8.09 -0.23
CA ALA A 141 -1.10 8.15 -1.09
C ALA A 141 -0.21 6.89 -0.92
N LEU A 142 0.01 6.44 0.32
CA LEU A 142 0.78 5.22 0.57
C LEU A 142 0.03 3.92 0.21
N ASP A 143 -1.31 3.93 0.26
CA ASP A 143 -2.15 2.85 -0.27
C ASP A 143 -1.96 2.73 -1.80
N ARG A 144 -2.02 3.85 -2.53
CA ARG A 144 -1.73 3.89 -3.97
C ARG A 144 -0.32 3.40 -4.29
N HIS A 145 0.69 3.81 -3.51
CA HIS A 145 2.05 3.28 -3.64
C HIS A 145 2.07 1.74 -3.53
N ARG A 146 1.40 1.19 -2.51
CA ARG A 146 1.35 -0.26 -2.29
C ARG A 146 0.66 -0.98 -3.44
N ASP A 147 -0.49 -0.48 -3.89
CA ASP A 147 -1.25 -1.13 -4.95
C ASP A 147 -0.50 -1.10 -6.29
N ALA A 148 0.14 0.04 -6.61
CA ALA A 148 0.98 0.17 -7.80
C ALA A 148 2.23 -0.73 -7.75
N SER A 149 2.90 -0.82 -6.59
CA SER A 149 4.05 -1.73 -6.39
C SER A 149 3.63 -3.20 -6.60
N GLU A 150 2.50 -3.62 -6.03
CA GLU A 150 1.97 -4.98 -6.22
C GLU A 150 1.53 -5.25 -7.67
N ALA A 151 0.91 -4.28 -8.33
CA ALA A 151 0.54 -4.38 -9.74
C ALA A 151 1.77 -4.48 -10.65
N ALA A 152 2.84 -3.73 -10.36
CA ALA A 152 4.12 -3.81 -11.07
C ALA A 152 4.76 -5.21 -10.88
N ALA A 153 4.72 -5.75 -9.66
CA ALA A 153 5.24 -7.08 -9.34
C ALA A 153 4.41 -8.20 -10.00
N ALA A 154 3.08 -8.06 -10.06
CA ALA A 154 2.19 -8.98 -10.76
C ALA A 154 2.48 -8.98 -12.26
N SER A 155 2.64 -7.80 -12.88
CA SER A 155 2.99 -7.65 -14.30
C SER A 155 4.34 -8.29 -14.63
N ALA A 156 5.36 -8.05 -13.81
CA ALA A 156 6.69 -8.66 -13.97
C ALA A 156 6.64 -10.19 -13.81
N THR A 157 5.82 -10.70 -12.87
CA THR A 157 5.63 -12.14 -12.68
C THR A 157 4.89 -12.77 -13.86
N ALA A 158 3.85 -12.11 -14.37
CA ALA A 158 3.13 -12.56 -15.56
C ALA A 158 4.05 -12.59 -16.79
N ALA A 159 4.96 -11.63 -16.94
CA ALA A 159 5.93 -11.58 -18.04
C ALA A 159 6.93 -12.74 -18.03
N ARG A 160 7.14 -13.40 -16.87
CA ARG A 160 7.96 -14.61 -16.74
C ARG A 160 7.21 -15.90 -17.10
N THR A 161 5.95 -15.82 -17.51
CA THR A 161 5.16 -16.99 -17.91
C THR A 161 5.79 -17.65 -19.16
N PRO A 162 6.05 -18.98 -19.15
CA PRO A 162 6.59 -19.66 -20.32
C PRO A 162 5.70 -19.54 -21.56
N ARG A 163 6.32 -19.44 -22.74
CA ARG A 163 5.63 -19.46 -24.06
C ARG A 163 4.63 -18.33 -24.31
N ILE A 164 4.76 -17.18 -23.65
CA ILE A 164 4.01 -15.98 -24.03
C ILE A 164 4.59 -15.36 -25.31
N ALA A 165 3.75 -14.70 -26.11
CA ALA A 165 4.19 -14.02 -27.32
C ALA A 165 5.02 -12.76 -26.99
N PRO A 166 6.02 -12.39 -27.81
CA PRO A 166 6.83 -11.18 -27.57
C PRO A 166 6.01 -9.90 -27.42
N ALA A 167 4.95 -9.72 -28.22
CA ALA A 167 4.05 -8.56 -28.10
C ALA A 167 3.31 -8.52 -26.75
N THR A 168 2.99 -9.68 -26.16
CA THR A 168 2.39 -9.79 -24.83
C THR A 168 3.41 -9.45 -23.74
N ALA A 169 4.64 -9.95 -23.85
CA ALA A 169 5.73 -9.60 -22.94
C ALA A 169 6.03 -8.09 -22.96
N TYR A 170 6.05 -7.49 -24.15
CA TYR A 170 6.21 -6.04 -24.31
C TYR A 170 5.10 -5.26 -23.61
N ALA A 171 3.83 -5.63 -23.82
CA ALA A 171 2.70 -4.97 -23.17
C ALA A 171 2.77 -5.06 -21.63
N LEU A 172 3.18 -6.21 -21.08
CA LEU A 172 3.40 -6.38 -19.64
C LEU A 172 4.58 -5.55 -19.11
N GLY A 173 5.62 -5.37 -19.92
CA GLY A 173 6.74 -4.48 -19.60
C GLY A 173 6.33 -3.00 -19.55
N VAL A 174 5.51 -2.55 -20.51
CA VAL A 174 4.94 -1.19 -20.50
C VAL A 174 4.05 -0.99 -19.27
N LEU A 175 3.16 -1.94 -18.96
CA LEU A 175 2.33 -1.89 -17.76
C LEU A 175 3.17 -1.87 -16.48
N HIS A 176 4.24 -2.67 -16.41
CA HIS A 176 5.16 -2.64 -15.28
C HIS A 176 5.78 -1.23 -15.10
N ALA A 177 6.29 -0.64 -16.17
CA ALA A 177 6.89 0.71 -16.12
C ALA A 177 5.87 1.79 -15.71
N ASP A 178 4.65 1.73 -16.23
CA ASP A 178 3.54 2.60 -15.84
C ASP A 178 3.26 2.53 -14.34
N GLN A 179 3.13 1.31 -13.80
CA GLN A 179 2.92 1.12 -12.37
C GLN A 179 4.10 1.56 -11.50
N ARG A 180 5.35 1.47 -12.01
CA ARG A 180 6.50 2.05 -11.32
C ARG A 180 6.48 3.59 -11.32
N HIS A 181 5.95 4.24 -12.35
CA HIS A 181 5.75 5.69 -12.33
C HIS A 181 4.67 6.10 -11.32
N GLU A 182 3.57 5.34 -11.21
CA GLU A 182 2.56 5.55 -10.18
C GLU A 182 3.12 5.39 -8.76
N VAL A 183 4.04 4.46 -8.55
CA VAL A 183 4.80 4.33 -7.29
C VAL A 183 5.53 5.63 -6.95
N GLU A 184 6.28 6.22 -7.90
CA GLU A 184 7.00 7.47 -7.66
C GLU A 184 6.05 8.67 -7.47
N ALA A 185 4.97 8.75 -8.25
CA ALA A 185 3.95 9.79 -8.10
C ALA A 185 3.26 9.74 -6.73
N ALA A 186 3.01 8.53 -6.22
CA ALA A 186 2.46 8.31 -4.88
C ALA A 186 3.45 8.73 -3.78
N ARG A 187 4.74 8.44 -3.94
CA ARG A 187 5.81 8.90 -3.01
C ARG A 187 5.89 10.42 -2.97
N PHE A 188 5.86 11.06 -4.14
CA PHE A 188 5.84 12.52 -4.23
C PHE A 188 4.59 13.11 -3.54
N THR A 189 3.41 12.54 -3.80
CA THR A 189 2.17 12.98 -3.14
C THR A 189 2.25 12.86 -1.62
N PHE A 190 2.79 11.74 -1.11
CA PHE A 190 3.00 11.57 0.32
C PHE A 190 3.97 12.62 0.88
N GLN A 191 5.09 12.88 0.21
CA GLN A 191 6.07 13.87 0.66
C GLN A 191 5.48 15.28 0.72
N ASP A 192 4.69 15.68 -0.27
CA ASP A 192 3.97 16.97 -0.28
C ASP A 192 2.99 17.08 0.90
N LEU A 193 2.20 16.04 1.14
CA LEU A 193 1.27 15.98 2.28
C LEU A 193 1.97 15.91 3.63
N TRP A 194 3.17 15.32 3.70
CA TRP A 194 3.95 15.15 4.93
C TRP A 194 4.72 16.43 5.31
N GLN A 195 5.16 17.22 4.34
CA GLN A 195 5.85 18.47 4.62
C GLN A 195 4.92 19.43 5.37
N PRO A 196 5.39 20.07 6.47
CA PRO A 196 4.59 21.05 7.17
C PRO A 196 4.15 22.14 6.18
N VAL A 197 2.87 22.51 6.19
CA VAL A 197 2.42 23.68 5.43
C VAL A 197 3.22 24.86 5.96
N PRO A 198 3.97 25.60 5.10
CA PRO A 198 4.67 26.78 5.56
C PRO A 198 3.63 27.71 6.18
N ALA A 199 3.79 28.01 7.47
CA ALA A 199 2.95 29.00 8.13
C ALA A 199 3.00 30.27 7.28
N ALA A 200 1.85 30.71 6.79
CA ALA A 200 1.74 31.96 6.04
C ALA A 200 2.41 33.05 6.88
N ALA A 201 3.48 33.63 6.34
CA ALA A 201 4.17 34.73 7.00
C ALA A 201 3.18 35.89 7.21
N PRO A 202 3.20 36.55 8.38
CA PRO A 202 2.26 37.62 8.72
C PRO A 202 2.37 38.85 7.82
#